data_AF-A0AAU6Q0Y6-F1
#
_entry.id   AF-A0AAU6Q0Y6-F1
#
_cell.length_a   1.000
_cell.length_b   1.000
_cell.length_c   1.000
_cell.angle_alpha   90.00
_cell.angle_beta   90.00
_cell.angle_gamma   90.00
#
_symmetry.space_group_name_H-M   'P 1'
#
loop_
_entity.id
_entity.type
_entity.pdbx_description
1 polymer ?
#
loop_
_entity_poly.entity_id
_entity_poly.type
_entity_poly.pdbx_seq_one_letter_code
_entity_poly.pdbx_strand_id
1 'polypeptide(L)'
;MTRSRLLTVWAALCLLGALLLWGVTLLDLSFAGHSWNDSGPCPYSPADRVRYGLGGFSFFCGGQRMPGAHPSYPLVVAALVLNTLLLWLARGRGEQARRMGRVSLWALLLTLGLGWPVLKGVERVQNDFLAGGEVVALDTRPALFSARRCEVRPENGPCTQVGRLTLPNPVAWGLLGLGLTGAAGLRRGRP
;
A
#
# COMPACT_ATOMS: atom_id res chain seq x y z
N MET A 1 -12.57 -33.75 -12.11
CA MET A 1 -11.88 -33.18 -10.93
C MET A 1 -12.92 -32.57 -9.98
N THR A 2 -13.14 -33.18 -8.81
CA THR A 2 -14.01 -32.65 -7.76
C THR A 2 -13.33 -31.47 -7.05
N ARG A 3 -14.02 -30.33 -6.94
CA ARG A 3 -13.51 -29.17 -6.20
C ARG A 3 -13.55 -29.44 -4.71
N SER A 4 -12.49 -29.07 -4.00
CA SER A 4 -12.53 -29.04 -2.54
C SER A 4 -13.37 -27.85 -2.07
N ARG A 5 -14.40 -28.11 -1.25
CA ARG A 5 -15.20 -27.05 -0.61
C ARG A 5 -14.32 -26.11 0.18
N LEU A 6 -13.34 -26.64 0.90
CA LEU A 6 -12.37 -25.88 1.69
C LEU A 6 -11.54 -24.90 0.84
N LEU A 7 -11.01 -25.35 -0.30
CA LEU A 7 -10.25 -24.48 -1.20
C LEU A 7 -11.13 -23.43 -1.88
N THR A 8 -12.41 -23.73 -2.06
CA THR A 8 -13.38 -22.77 -2.61
C THR A 8 -13.70 -21.67 -1.60
N VAL A 9 -13.91 -22.03 -0.33
CA VAL A 9 -14.10 -21.06 0.77
C VAL A 9 -12.84 -20.19 0.93
N TRP A 10 -11.66 -20.79 0.91
CA TRP A 10 -10.41 -20.04 0.99
C TRP A 10 -10.24 -19.08 -0.20
N ALA A 11 -10.57 -19.51 -1.42
CA ALA A 11 -10.55 -18.63 -2.59
C ALA A 11 -11.48 -17.41 -2.41
N ALA A 12 -12.66 -17.60 -1.82
CA ALA A 12 -13.56 -16.50 -1.44
C ALA A 12 -12.96 -15.60 -0.33
N LEU A 13 -12.30 -16.19 0.67
CA LEU A 13 -11.59 -15.44 1.72
C LEU A 13 -10.44 -14.62 1.15
N CYS A 14 -9.74 -15.08 0.10
CA CYS A 14 -8.72 -14.27 -0.57
C CYS A 14 -9.31 -13.01 -1.22
N LEU A 15 -10.48 -13.15 -1.88
CA LEU A 15 -11.19 -12.01 -2.48
C LEU A 15 -11.68 -11.03 -1.41
N LEU A 16 -12.28 -11.55 -0.34
CA LEU A 16 -12.73 -10.74 0.78
C LEU A 16 -11.55 -10.04 1.47
N GLY A 17 -10.46 -10.77 1.71
CA GLY A 17 -9.23 -10.22 2.28
C GLY A 17 -8.63 -9.10 1.44
N ALA A 18 -8.63 -9.24 0.11
CA ALA A 18 -8.18 -8.19 -0.79
C ALA A 18 -9.04 -6.92 -0.67
N LEU A 19 -10.37 -7.05 -0.58
CA LEU A 19 -11.29 -5.93 -0.37
C LEU A 19 -11.12 -5.27 1.00
N LEU A 20 -10.95 -6.06 2.06
CA LEU A 20 -10.73 -5.55 3.41
C LEU A 20 -9.40 -4.80 3.52
N LEU A 21 -8.32 -5.37 2.97
CA LEU A 21 -7.01 -4.71 2.93
C LEU A 21 -7.06 -3.42 2.10
N TRP A 22 -7.81 -3.40 1.00
CA TRP A 22 -8.07 -2.15 0.26
C TRP A 22 -8.74 -1.09 1.15
N GLY A 23 -9.74 -1.47 1.95
CA GLY A 23 -10.37 -0.57 2.92
C GLY A 23 -9.39 -0.04 3.98
N VAL A 24 -8.56 -0.91 4.56
CA VAL A 24 -7.52 -0.51 5.53
C VAL A 24 -6.54 0.48 4.92
N THR A 25 -6.14 0.26 3.67
CA THR A 25 -5.21 1.16 2.98
C THR A 25 -5.78 2.55 2.68
N LEU A 26 -7.12 2.71 2.63
CA LEU A 26 -7.77 4.02 2.56
C LEU A 26 -7.78 4.74 3.91
N LEU A 27 -7.91 4.00 5.01
CA LEU A 27 -7.92 4.56 6.37
C LEU A 27 -6.53 5.01 6.83
N ASP A 28 -5.47 4.40 6.29
CA ASP A 28 -4.07 4.71 6.57
C ASP A 28 -3.74 6.21 6.37
N LEU A 29 -4.42 6.86 5.42
CA LEU A 29 -4.29 8.29 5.11
C LEU A 29 -4.81 9.21 6.20
N SER A 30 -5.96 8.88 6.77
CA SER A 30 -6.66 9.72 7.76
C SER A 30 -5.90 9.84 9.08
N PHE A 31 -5.00 8.90 9.37
CA PHE A 31 -4.18 8.90 10.58
C PHE A 31 -2.74 9.38 10.34
N ALA A 32 -2.31 9.50 9.09
CA ALA A 32 -0.94 9.82 8.74
C ALA A 32 -0.62 11.31 8.96
N GLY A 33 0.43 11.60 9.73
CA GLY A 33 0.88 12.98 9.96
C GLY A 33 0.06 13.77 10.97
N HIS A 34 -0.72 13.08 11.82
CA HIS A 34 -1.29 13.66 13.03
C HIS A 34 -0.72 12.95 14.25
N SER A 35 -0.30 13.71 15.26
CA SER A 35 -0.07 13.15 16.59
C SER A 35 -1.39 13.13 17.34
N TRP A 36 -1.80 11.95 17.80
CA TRP A 36 -3.00 11.78 18.63
C TRP A 36 -2.65 11.54 20.10
N ASN A 37 -1.46 11.95 20.51
CA ASN A 37 -0.90 11.63 21.81
C ASN A 37 -0.36 12.89 22.49
N ASP A 38 -0.69 13.05 23.77
CA ASP A 38 -0.22 14.12 24.65
C ASP A 38 1.30 14.12 24.85
N SER A 39 1.94 12.96 24.71
CA SER A 39 3.37 12.76 24.92
C SER A 39 4.23 12.85 23.64
N GLY A 40 3.61 13.16 22.50
CA GLY A 40 4.31 13.34 21.23
C GLY A 40 5.03 14.70 21.12
N PRO A 41 5.99 14.84 20.20
CA PRO A 41 6.74 16.08 20.01
C PRO A 41 5.85 17.27 19.57
N CYS A 42 4.66 16.99 19.02
CA CYS A 42 3.64 17.98 18.72
C CYS A 42 2.24 17.37 18.96
N PRO A 43 1.64 17.49 20.17
CA PRO A 43 0.34 16.88 20.50
C PRO A 43 -0.81 17.49 19.70
N TYR A 44 -1.72 16.65 19.19
CA TYR A 44 -2.89 17.02 18.37
C TYR A 44 -2.61 17.94 17.18
N SER A 45 -1.35 18.02 16.76
CA SER A 45 -0.90 18.95 15.73
C SER A 45 -0.65 18.21 14.42
N PRO A 46 -0.99 18.82 13.28
CA PRO A 46 -0.60 18.31 11.97
C PRO A 46 0.91 18.49 11.75
N ALA A 47 1.49 17.62 10.94
CA ALA A 47 2.88 17.69 10.55
C ALA A 47 3.21 18.99 9.78
N ASP A 48 4.37 19.58 10.04
CA ASP A 48 4.87 20.77 9.32
C ASP A 48 5.54 20.40 7.99
N ARG A 49 6.09 19.18 7.90
CA ARG A 49 6.79 18.66 6.72
C ARG A 49 6.62 17.15 6.64
N VAL A 50 6.79 16.63 5.43
CA VAL A 50 6.77 15.19 5.18
C VAL A 50 8.01 14.81 4.38
N ARG A 51 8.71 13.74 4.81
CA ARG A 51 9.78 13.10 4.04
C ARG A 51 9.48 11.62 3.94
N TYR A 52 9.69 11.05 2.77
CA TYR A 52 9.53 9.62 2.59
C TYR A 52 10.67 8.81 3.22
N GLY A 53 10.31 7.63 3.74
CA GLY A 53 11.23 6.60 4.21
C GLY A 53 10.65 5.20 3.98
N LEU A 54 11.51 4.18 4.07
CA LEU A 54 11.14 2.77 3.81
C LEU A 54 10.07 2.17 4.75
N GLY A 55 9.87 2.78 5.92
CA GLY A 55 8.83 2.40 6.88
C GLY A 55 7.50 3.14 6.69
N GLY A 56 7.34 3.87 5.59
CA GLY A 56 6.23 4.80 5.37
C GLY A 56 6.67 6.26 5.47
N PHE A 57 5.72 7.15 5.20
CA PHE A 57 5.90 8.59 5.25
C PHE A 57 6.39 8.99 6.65
N SER A 58 7.52 9.67 6.71
CA SER A 58 8.00 10.25 7.95
C SER A 58 7.52 11.68 8.00
N PHE A 59 6.69 11.96 8.99
CA PHE A 59 6.19 13.29 9.24
C PHE A 59 7.17 13.99 10.17
N PHE A 60 7.27 15.30 10.04
CA PHE A 60 8.08 16.11 10.92
C PHE A 60 7.18 17.19 11.52
N CYS A 61 7.57 17.66 12.70
CA CYS A 61 7.04 18.87 13.31
C CYS A 61 8.16 19.53 14.11
N GLY A 62 8.48 20.78 13.79
CA GLY A 62 9.59 21.51 14.42
C GLY A 62 10.95 20.82 14.22
N GLY A 63 11.13 20.10 13.11
CA GLY A 63 12.32 19.30 12.84
C GLY A 63 12.40 17.95 13.55
N GLN A 64 11.46 17.62 14.45
CA GLN A 64 11.37 16.32 15.10
C GLN A 64 10.50 15.36 14.29
N ARG A 65 10.95 14.10 14.16
CA ARG A 65 10.22 13.07 13.42
C ARG A 65 9.00 12.62 14.23
N MET A 66 7.81 12.73 13.63
CA MET A 66 6.56 12.18 14.15
C MET A 66 6.33 10.78 13.57
N PRO A 67 5.69 9.87 14.35
CA PRO A 67 5.25 8.59 13.82
C PRO A 67 4.14 8.82 12.79
N GLY A 68 4.30 8.23 11.61
CA GLY A 68 3.24 8.10 10.61
C GLY A 68 3.54 6.90 9.72
N ALA A 69 3.60 5.74 10.36
CA ALA A 69 3.79 4.50 9.62
C ALA A 69 2.63 4.33 8.64
N HIS A 70 2.95 3.89 7.42
CA HIS A 70 1.96 3.37 6.47
C HIS A 70 2.09 1.84 6.50
N PRO A 71 1.47 1.16 7.49
CA PRO A 71 1.52 -0.29 7.62
C PRO A 71 0.90 -1.02 6.43
N SER A 72 0.16 -0.35 5.55
CA SER A 72 -0.47 -0.93 4.38
C SER A 72 0.44 -1.84 3.54
N TYR A 73 1.64 -1.39 3.18
CA TYR A 73 2.57 -2.21 2.38
C TYR A 73 3.09 -3.46 3.12
N PRO A 74 3.70 -3.35 4.32
CA PRO A 74 4.13 -4.54 5.05
C PRO A 74 2.97 -5.47 5.41
N LEU A 75 1.77 -4.95 5.68
CA LEU A 75 0.58 -5.75 5.94
C LEU A 75 0.17 -6.58 4.71
N VAL A 76 0.14 -5.97 3.52
CA VAL A 76 -0.17 -6.69 2.26
C VAL A 76 0.90 -7.74 1.95
N VAL A 77 2.19 -7.41 2.14
CA VAL A 77 3.29 -8.37 1.96
C VAL A 77 3.14 -9.53 2.94
N ALA A 78 2.89 -9.27 4.22
CA ALA A 78 2.68 -10.30 5.23
C ALA A 78 1.50 -11.22 4.87
N ALA A 79 0.38 -10.65 4.41
CA ALA A 79 -0.78 -11.42 3.95
C ALA A 79 -0.43 -12.32 2.76
N LEU A 80 0.32 -11.83 1.78
CA LEU A 80 0.78 -12.63 0.64
C LEU A 80 1.75 -13.73 1.05
N VAL A 81 2.69 -13.46 1.95
CA VAL A 81 3.64 -14.46 2.47
C VAL A 81 2.86 -15.57 3.16
N LEU A 82 1.97 -15.22 4.09
CA LEU A 82 1.15 -16.18 4.82
C LEU A 82 0.30 -17.02 3.86
N ASN A 83 -0.38 -16.38 2.91
CA ASN A 83 -1.22 -17.07 1.94
C ASN A 83 -0.42 -18.02 1.04
N THR A 84 0.76 -17.59 0.59
CA THR A 84 1.66 -18.39 -0.24
C THR A 84 2.18 -19.60 0.53
N LEU A 85 2.60 -19.43 1.79
CA LEU A 85 3.05 -20.51 2.66
C LEU A 85 1.95 -21.55 2.89
N LEU A 86 0.74 -21.09 3.23
CA LEU A 86 -0.39 -21.98 3.47
C LEU A 86 -0.75 -22.76 2.20
N LEU A 87 -0.78 -22.11 1.03
CA LEU A 87 -1.06 -22.78 -0.26
C LEU A 87 0.05 -23.75 -0.67
N TRP A 88 1.31 -23.44 -0.34
CA TRP A 88 2.44 -24.34 -0.53
C TRP A 88 2.29 -25.61 0.28
N LEU A 89 1.92 -25.51 1.56
CA LEU A 89 1.62 -26.67 2.42
C LEU A 89 0.43 -27.48 1.87
N ALA A 90 -0.56 -26.81 1.28
CA ALA A 90 -1.73 -27.44 0.67
C ALA A 90 -1.49 -27.97 -0.76
N ARG A 91 -0.27 -27.88 -1.33
CA ARG A 91 0.00 -28.24 -2.75
C ARG A 91 -0.32 -29.69 -3.13
N GLY A 92 -0.38 -30.59 -2.14
CA GLY A 92 -0.79 -31.97 -2.30
C GLY A 92 -2.30 -32.17 -2.47
N ARG A 93 -3.12 -31.17 -2.13
CA ARG A 93 -4.61 -31.25 -2.17
C ARG A 93 -5.21 -31.03 -3.56
N GLY A 94 -4.42 -31.19 -4.62
CA GLY A 94 -4.86 -31.15 -6.00
C GLY A 94 -4.45 -29.89 -6.78
N GLU A 95 -4.83 -29.88 -8.05
CA GLU A 95 -4.38 -28.88 -9.03
C GLU A 95 -4.90 -27.46 -8.72
N GLN A 96 -6.05 -27.35 -8.06
CA GLN A 96 -6.61 -26.06 -7.60
C GLN A 96 -5.64 -25.35 -6.63
N ALA A 97 -5.12 -26.05 -5.63
CA ALA A 97 -4.17 -25.49 -4.67
C ALA A 97 -2.84 -25.10 -5.34
N ARG A 98 -2.35 -25.90 -6.29
CA ARG A 98 -1.13 -25.60 -7.06
C ARG A 98 -1.28 -24.37 -7.96
N ARG A 99 -2.46 -24.17 -8.56
CA ARG A 99 -2.75 -22.98 -9.38
C ARG A 99 -2.82 -21.73 -8.51
N MET A 100 -3.58 -21.77 -7.42
CA MET A 100 -3.64 -20.67 -6.45
C MET A 100 -2.24 -20.35 -5.92
N GLY A 101 -1.47 -21.36 -5.51
CA GLY A 101 -0.12 -21.20 -4.99
C GLY A 101 0.84 -20.55 -6.00
N ARG A 102 0.79 -20.96 -7.28
CA ARG A 102 1.58 -20.31 -8.35
C ARG A 102 1.23 -18.83 -8.51
N VAL A 103 -0.04 -18.48 -8.53
CA VAL A 103 -0.48 -17.07 -8.66
C VAL A 103 -0.05 -16.26 -7.44
N SER A 104 -0.25 -16.79 -6.22
CA SER A 104 0.16 -16.14 -4.98
C SER A 104 1.68 -15.94 -4.90
N LEU A 105 2.46 -16.93 -5.35
CA LEU A 105 3.92 -16.83 -5.40
C LEU A 105 4.38 -15.75 -6.39
N TRP A 106 3.83 -15.71 -7.60
CA TRP A 106 4.15 -14.67 -8.57
C TRP A 106 3.76 -13.28 -8.06
N ALA A 107 2.59 -13.15 -7.45
CA ALA A 107 2.15 -11.92 -6.81
C ALA A 107 3.13 -11.48 -5.70
N LEU A 108 3.57 -12.41 -4.85
CA LEU A 108 4.55 -12.14 -3.81
C LEU A 108 5.89 -11.69 -4.40
N LEU A 109 6.41 -12.39 -5.40
CA LEU A 109 7.68 -12.05 -6.05
C LEU A 109 7.62 -10.68 -6.75
N LEU A 110 6.53 -10.37 -7.43
CA LEU A 110 6.34 -9.06 -8.06
C LEU A 110 6.22 -7.95 -7.00
N THR A 111 5.41 -8.18 -5.97
CA THR A 111 5.19 -7.18 -4.91
C THR A 111 6.48 -6.94 -4.13
N LEU A 112 7.20 -7.99 -3.73
CA LEU A 112 8.45 -7.87 -2.98
C LEU A 112 9.60 -7.37 -3.86
N GLY A 113 9.78 -7.99 -5.03
CA GLY A 113 10.93 -7.79 -5.90
C GLY A 113 10.88 -6.48 -6.69
N LEU A 114 9.72 -6.09 -7.20
CA LEU A 114 9.56 -4.81 -7.91
C LEU A 114 8.99 -3.72 -7.01
N GLY A 115 8.15 -4.07 -6.03
CA GLY A 115 7.52 -3.07 -5.18
C GLY A 115 8.53 -2.28 -4.35
N TRP A 116 9.56 -2.92 -3.83
CA TRP A 116 10.59 -2.22 -3.05
C TRP A 116 11.42 -1.22 -3.88
N PRO A 117 12.00 -1.58 -5.05
CA PRO A 117 12.65 -0.61 -5.93
C PRO A 117 11.73 0.53 -6.37
N VAL A 118 10.46 0.23 -6.67
CA VAL A 118 9.48 1.26 -7.05
C VAL A 118 9.21 2.20 -5.90
N LEU A 119 9.01 1.69 -4.68
CA LEU A 119 8.87 2.54 -3.48
C LEU A 119 10.09 3.43 -3.28
N LYS A 120 11.31 2.92 -3.51
CA LYS A 120 12.55 3.72 -3.45
C LYS A 120 12.60 4.82 -4.50
N GLY A 121 12.23 4.51 -5.74
CA GLY A 121 12.16 5.50 -6.83
C GLY A 121 11.11 6.58 -6.54
N VAL A 122 9.93 6.16 -6.08
CA VAL A 122 8.83 7.04 -5.69
C VAL A 122 9.23 7.96 -4.54
N GLU A 123 9.84 7.40 -3.48
CA GLU A 123 10.40 8.15 -2.35
C GLU A 123 11.33 9.27 -2.84
N ARG A 124 12.26 8.95 -3.75
CA ARG A 124 13.19 9.94 -4.29
C ARG A 124 12.50 11.03 -5.09
N VAL A 125 11.73 10.65 -6.12
CA VAL A 125 11.08 11.61 -7.02
C VAL A 125 10.11 12.51 -6.27
N GLN A 126 9.37 11.96 -5.30
CA GLN A 126 8.42 12.73 -4.53
C GLN A 126 9.07 13.64 -3.50
N ASN A 127 10.14 13.20 -2.83
CA ASN A 127 10.91 14.07 -1.95
C ASN A 127 11.55 15.24 -2.75
N ASP A 128 12.12 14.96 -3.92
CA ASP A 128 12.71 15.99 -4.80
C ASP A 128 11.63 16.99 -5.27
N PHE A 129 10.44 16.51 -5.62
CA PHE A 129 9.31 17.36 -5.97
C PHE A 129 8.84 18.25 -4.82
N LEU A 130 8.70 17.70 -3.61
CA LEU A 130 8.26 18.43 -2.43
C LEU A 130 9.31 19.41 -1.90
N ALA A 131 10.61 19.16 -2.13
CA ALA A 131 11.68 20.08 -1.75
C ALA A 131 11.63 21.42 -2.50
N GLY A 132 10.96 21.46 -3.67
CA GLY A 132 10.88 22.66 -4.50
C GLY A 132 9.76 23.65 -4.16
N GLY A 133 9.00 23.46 -3.07
CA GLY A 133 7.93 24.38 -2.70
C GLY A 133 7.20 24.01 -1.41
N GLU A 134 6.14 24.75 -1.08
CA GLU A 134 5.30 24.47 0.09
C GLU A 134 4.36 23.29 -0.20
N VAL A 135 4.26 22.34 0.73
CA VAL A 135 3.39 21.17 0.58
C VAL A 135 1.93 21.57 0.82
N VAL A 136 1.07 21.32 -0.17
CA VAL A 136 -0.38 21.64 -0.08
C VAL A 136 -1.18 20.42 0.36
N ALA A 137 -0.90 19.26 -0.23
CA ALA A 137 -1.60 18.02 0.12
C ALA A 137 -0.75 16.79 -0.23
N LEU A 138 -0.92 15.74 0.57
CA LEU A 138 -0.35 14.42 0.33
C LEU A 138 -1.47 13.39 0.47
N ASP A 139 -1.66 12.60 -0.59
CA ASP A 139 -2.70 11.60 -0.72
C ASP A 139 -2.05 10.24 -1.04
N THR A 140 -2.33 9.22 -0.23
CA THR A 140 -1.87 7.84 -0.39
C THR A 140 -3.03 6.90 -0.63
N ARG A 141 -3.35 6.65 -1.90
CA ARG A 141 -4.37 5.68 -2.27
C ARG A 141 -3.75 4.30 -2.50
N PRO A 142 -4.55 3.23 -2.48
CA PRO A 142 -4.02 1.87 -2.59
C PRO A 142 -3.28 1.65 -3.92
N ALA A 143 -3.65 2.38 -4.98
CA ALA A 143 -3.03 2.32 -6.31
C ALA A 143 -2.09 3.47 -6.64
N LEU A 144 -2.19 4.61 -5.95
CA LEU A 144 -1.49 5.84 -6.34
C LEU A 144 -1.04 6.64 -5.12
N PHE A 145 0.18 7.12 -5.17
CA PHE A 145 0.64 8.25 -4.36
C PHE A 145 0.39 9.55 -5.13
N SER A 146 -0.06 10.59 -4.44
CA SER A 146 -0.30 11.90 -5.00
C SER A 146 0.27 12.97 -4.07
N ALA A 147 1.17 13.80 -4.60
CA ALA A 147 1.66 15.01 -3.95
C ALA A 147 1.13 16.24 -4.67
N ARG A 148 0.78 17.26 -3.88
CA ARG A 148 0.49 18.60 -4.38
C ARG A 148 1.35 19.60 -3.64
N ARG A 149 1.96 20.51 -4.39
CA ARG A 149 2.78 21.60 -3.84
C ARG A 149 2.31 22.93 -4.41
N CYS A 150 2.54 23.99 -3.66
CA CYS A 150 2.40 25.35 -4.16
C CYS A 150 3.67 25.77 -4.87
N GLU A 151 3.55 26.17 -6.14
CA GLU A 151 4.67 26.65 -6.95
C GLU A 151 4.76 28.18 -6.93
N VAL A 152 3.61 28.85 -6.90
CA VAL A 152 3.53 30.31 -6.85
C VAL A 152 2.51 30.73 -5.80
N ARG A 153 2.96 31.56 -4.85
CA ARG A 153 2.11 32.23 -3.86
C ARG A 153 2.47 33.73 -3.84
N PRO A 154 1.53 34.64 -4.15
CA PRO A 154 1.70 36.07 -3.88
C PRO A 154 1.84 36.29 -2.37
N GLU A 155 2.58 37.30 -1.92
CA GLU A 155 2.75 37.58 -0.47
C GLU A 155 1.40 37.58 0.26
N ASN A 156 1.25 36.65 1.21
CA ASN A 156 0.05 36.42 2.03
C ASN A 156 -1.25 36.08 1.28
N GLY A 157 -1.17 35.63 0.02
CA GLY A 157 -2.33 35.20 -0.79
C GLY A 157 -2.54 33.68 -0.85
N PRO A 158 -3.67 33.21 -1.43
CA PRO A 158 -3.87 31.80 -1.73
C PRO A 158 -2.85 31.32 -2.77
N CYS A 159 -2.56 30.03 -2.77
CA CYS A 159 -1.70 29.43 -3.80
C CYS A 159 -2.33 29.62 -5.18
N THR A 160 -1.62 30.26 -6.11
CA THR A 160 -2.14 30.54 -7.46
C THR A 160 -1.76 29.46 -8.47
N GLN A 161 -0.65 28.75 -8.23
CA GLN A 161 -0.20 27.65 -9.08
C GLN A 161 0.12 26.42 -8.24
N VAL A 162 -0.57 25.31 -8.53
CA VAL A 162 -0.41 24.04 -7.82
C VAL A 162 0.24 23.03 -8.75
N GLY A 163 1.46 22.61 -8.39
CA GLY A 163 2.11 21.46 -9.00
C GLY A 163 1.51 20.17 -8.46
N ARG A 164 1.34 19.16 -9.34
CA ARG A 164 0.85 17.84 -8.95
C ARG A 164 1.79 16.74 -9.46
N LEU A 165 2.09 15.79 -8.59
CA LEU A 165 2.84 14.59 -8.91
C LEU A 165 2.03 13.36 -8.50
N THR A 166 1.82 12.44 -9.43
CA THR A 166 1.13 11.16 -9.18
C THR A 166 2.03 10.00 -9.56
N LEU A 167 2.18 9.06 -8.65
CA LEU A 167 3.08 7.93 -8.79
C LEU A 167 2.38 6.61 -8.41
N PRO A 168 2.77 5.46 -8.97
CA PRO A 168 2.14 4.18 -8.67
C PRO A 168 2.41 3.72 -7.24
N ASN A 169 1.43 3.07 -6.61
CA ASN A 169 1.57 2.43 -5.30
C ASN A 169 1.64 0.89 -5.44
N PRO A 170 2.79 0.26 -5.13
CA PRO A 170 2.96 -1.20 -5.20
C PRO A 170 2.01 -2.01 -4.29
N VAL A 171 1.39 -1.38 -3.29
CA VAL A 171 0.31 -1.99 -2.49
C VAL A 171 -0.78 -2.57 -3.39
N ALA A 172 -1.18 -1.87 -4.46
CA ALA A 172 -2.19 -2.36 -5.39
C ALA A 172 -1.77 -3.66 -6.09
N TRP A 173 -0.49 -3.88 -6.35
CA TRP A 173 -0.02 -5.12 -6.97
C TRP A 173 -0.24 -6.31 -6.05
N GLY A 174 0.01 -6.12 -4.75
CA GLY A 174 -0.24 -7.17 -3.78
C GLY A 174 -1.72 -7.45 -3.56
N LEU A 175 -2.56 -6.40 -3.52
CA LEU A 175 -4.01 -6.53 -3.44
C LEU A 175 -4.59 -7.24 -4.67
N LEU A 176 -4.14 -6.84 -5.87
CA LEU A 176 -4.50 -7.49 -7.13
C LEU A 176 -4.04 -8.94 -7.15
N GLY A 177 -2.82 -9.22 -6.67
CA GLY A 177 -2.28 -10.57 -6.58
C GLY A 177 -3.08 -11.48 -5.66
N LEU A 178 -3.52 -10.98 -4.51
CA LEU A 178 -4.39 -11.70 -3.59
C LEU A 178 -5.77 -11.94 -4.23
N GLY A 179 -6.34 -10.94 -4.90
CA GLY A 179 -7.59 -11.07 -5.65
C GLY A 179 -7.50 -12.10 -6.79
N LEU A 180 -6.42 -12.07 -7.57
CA LEU A 180 -6.16 -13.03 -8.66
C LEU A 180 -5.95 -14.44 -8.13
N THR A 181 -5.34 -14.60 -6.96
CA THR A 181 -5.23 -15.90 -6.28
C THR A 181 -6.61 -16.47 -5.97
N GLY A 182 -7.50 -15.65 -5.39
CA GLY A 182 -8.89 -16.03 -5.16
C GLY A 182 -9.63 -16.39 -6.45
N ALA A 183 -9.52 -15.54 -7.48
CA ALA A 183 -10.13 -15.80 -8.79
C ALA A 183 -9.62 -17.11 -9.43
N ALA A 184 -8.32 -17.40 -9.33
CA ALA A 184 -7.74 -18.65 -9.83
C ALA A 184 -8.29 -19.87 -9.09
N GLY A 185 -8.57 -19.75 -7.79
CA GLY A 185 -9.22 -20.78 -6.99
C GLY A 185 -10.69 -21.02 -7.37
N LEU A 186 -11.40 -19.97 -7.82
CA LEU A 186 -12.81 -20.05 -8.22
C LEU A 186 -13.01 -20.38 -9.71
N ARG A 187 -11.97 -20.35 -10.54
CA ARG A 187 -12.06 -20.65 -11.97
C ARG A 187 -12.37 -22.14 -12.21
N ARG A 188 -13.40 -22.45 -13.00
CA ARG A 188 -13.71 -23.85 -13.36
C ARG A 188 -12.63 -24.33 -14.32
N GLY A 189 -11.97 -25.44 -14.01
CA GLY A 189 -11.12 -26.11 -14.99
C GLY A 189 -12.01 -26.48 -16.17
N ARG A 190 -11.66 -26.02 -17.39
CA ARG A 190 -12.26 -26.62 -18.57
C ARG A 190 -11.88 -28.11 -18.59
N PRO A 191 -12.81 -29.01 -18.94
CA PRO A 191 -12.52 -30.43 -19.11
C PRO A 191 -11.40 -30.65 -20.12
#